data_AF-A0A935NZF9-F1
#
_entry.id   AF-A0A935NZF9-F1
#
_cell.length_a   1.000
_cell.length_b   1.000
_cell.length_c   1.000
_cell.angle_alpha   90.00
_cell.angle_beta   90.00
_cell.angle_gamma   90.00
#
_symmetry.space_group_name_H-M   'P 1'
#
loop_
_entity.id
_entity.type
_entity.pdbx_description
1 polymer ?
#
loop_
_entity_poly.entity_id
_entity_poly.type
_entity_poly.pdbx_seq_one_letter_code
_entity_poly.pdbx_strand_id
1 'polypeptide(L)'
;MRRLLLLLTALLAVPGLALAQPSASRPSPPPSGPSAPAAQPAPATASPAVASAAPLPDFLLRRVVEELAAEGLVLGRLGYALRISVAGSSVEVSLWDSTSSRVVRTTKVDNLAADREAAVATVTQVVANMVAQQAQVISGPAPSSAPSAPSSPSSPSPGAAPRSAFGGGGQAPMDAEARYRREAIGFGSPALGVLGFWTASRGELQAPLTEEAFCTLVNKPELYRRWHERRVAGKSLFVLGVVGSLAASALFVYSLEAGTERDPFDGSEYPSESVPLMVVSGGLFVGSNVLTFVGVRMSREPVMSENDAKQLAQKYNDDLRRKYGLPVAARQRARAPSFRLTGASPYVGENQAGFALTGRF
;
A
#
# COMPACT_ATOMS: atom_id res chain seq x y z
N MET A 1 -28.37 33.26 17.04
CA MET A 1 -28.86 33.35 15.64
C MET A 1 -27.87 34.02 14.68
N ARG A 2 -27.58 35.34 14.78
CA ARG A 2 -26.74 36.08 13.78
C ARG A 2 -25.30 35.56 13.63
N ARG A 3 -24.65 35.11 14.72
CA ARG A 3 -23.31 34.50 14.70
C ARG A 3 -23.28 33.08 14.11
N LEU A 4 -24.33 32.29 14.35
CA LEU A 4 -24.48 30.95 13.78
C LEU A 4 -24.67 31.04 12.25
N LEU A 5 -25.45 32.02 11.78
CA LEU A 5 -25.66 32.25 10.35
C LEU A 5 -24.36 32.66 9.62
N LEU A 6 -23.50 33.46 10.28
CA LEU A 6 -22.18 33.87 9.76
C LEU A 6 -21.17 32.71 9.70
N LEU A 7 -21.18 31.80 10.68
CA LEU A 7 -20.35 30.59 10.65
C LEU A 7 -20.80 29.62 9.55
N LEU A 8 -22.12 29.47 9.36
CA LEU A 8 -22.68 28.58 8.33
C LEU A 8 -22.46 29.14 6.91
N THR A 9 -22.50 30.46 6.73
CA THR A 9 -22.16 31.10 5.44
C THR A 9 -20.65 31.07 5.15
N ALA A 10 -19.79 31.20 6.17
CA ALA A 10 -18.35 31.03 6.00
C ALA A 10 -17.94 29.60 5.60
N LEU A 11 -18.67 28.58 6.09
CA LEU A 11 -18.43 27.18 5.70
C LEU A 11 -18.92 26.85 4.29
N LEU A 12 -19.98 27.51 3.82
CA LEU A 12 -20.56 27.29 2.48
C LEU A 12 -19.90 28.13 1.38
N ALA A 13 -19.13 29.18 1.74
CA ALA A 13 -18.49 30.11 0.81
C ALA A 13 -17.04 29.76 0.45
N VAL A 14 -16.64 28.48 0.48
CA VAL A 14 -15.33 28.04 -0.03
C VAL A 14 -15.48 27.36 -1.40
N PRO A 15 -15.63 28.11 -2.50
CA PRO A 15 -15.45 27.56 -3.83
C PRO A 15 -13.95 27.49 -4.13
N GLY A 16 -13.43 26.28 -4.32
CA GLY A 16 -12.07 26.07 -4.80
C GLY A 16 -11.02 25.91 -3.71
N LEU A 17 -10.92 24.70 -3.16
CA LEU A 17 -9.69 24.20 -2.54
C LEU A 17 -8.66 23.93 -3.65
N ALA A 18 -8.11 25.00 -4.21
CA ALA A 18 -6.81 24.94 -4.88
C ALA A 18 -5.74 24.82 -3.78
N LEU A 19 -4.92 23.78 -3.85
CA LEU A 19 -3.76 23.56 -3.00
C LEU A 19 -2.75 24.71 -3.20
N ALA A 20 -2.90 25.80 -2.45
CA ALA A 20 -1.91 26.86 -2.35
C ALA A 20 -0.87 26.49 -1.27
N GLN A 21 0.40 26.40 -1.68
CA GLN A 21 1.53 26.20 -0.77
C GLN A 21 1.64 27.37 0.22
N PRO A 22 1.88 27.12 1.52
CA PRO A 22 2.12 28.18 2.47
C PRO A 22 3.49 28.82 2.22
N SER A 23 3.47 30.07 1.75
CA SER A 23 4.64 30.95 1.76
C SER A 23 4.93 31.34 3.20
N ALA A 24 6.14 31.00 3.66
CA ALA A 24 6.61 31.30 5.01
C ALA A 24 6.87 32.81 5.17
N SER A 25 5.98 33.51 5.87
CA SER A 25 6.25 34.84 6.41
C SER A 25 7.05 34.70 7.72
N ARG A 26 8.33 35.11 7.66
CA ARG A 26 9.26 35.21 8.79
C ARG A 26 8.79 36.32 9.75
N PRO A 27 8.58 36.05 11.05
CA PRO A 27 8.33 37.10 12.03
C PRO A 27 9.64 37.83 12.39
N SER A 28 9.54 39.16 12.49
CA SER A 28 10.61 40.06 12.93
C SER A 28 10.96 39.86 14.42
N PRO A 29 12.24 40.01 14.81
CA PRO A 29 12.64 39.92 16.21
C PRO A 29 12.28 41.21 17.00
N PRO A 30 11.91 41.11 18.28
CA PRO A 30 11.68 42.27 19.15
C PRO A 30 13.01 42.91 19.63
N PRO A 31 12.99 44.20 20.02
CA PRO A 31 14.18 44.92 20.44
C PRO A 31 14.65 44.52 21.85
N SER A 32 15.97 44.40 22.00
CA SER A 32 16.67 44.10 23.24
C SER A 32 16.68 45.31 24.19
N GLY A 33 16.10 45.15 25.38
CA GLY A 33 16.23 46.06 26.51
C GLY A 33 17.21 45.51 27.57
N PRO A 34 17.86 46.38 28.37
CA PRO A 34 19.00 46.02 29.20
C PRO A 34 18.64 45.35 30.53
N SER A 35 19.60 44.54 30.96
CA SER A 35 19.66 43.62 32.09
C SER A 35 19.21 44.17 33.45
N ALA A 36 18.41 43.37 34.15
CA ALA A 36 18.25 43.40 35.60
C ALA A 36 18.62 42.01 36.18
N PRO A 37 19.35 41.92 37.31
CA PRO A 37 19.71 40.65 37.91
C PRO A 37 18.54 40.13 38.76
N ALA A 38 17.76 39.20 38.22
CA ALA A 38 16.67 38.53 38.91
C ALA A 38 16.99 37.04 39.11
N ALA A 39 16.66 36.57 40.30
CA ALA A 39 16.97 35.28 40.90
C ALA A 39 16.72 34.06 39.99
N GLN A 40 17.63 33.08 40.09
CA GLN A 40 17.47 31.71 39.59
C GLN A 40 16.10 31.13 39.99
N PRO A 41 15.20 30.84 39.03
CA PRO A 41 14.05 29.99 39.27
C PRO A 41 14.52 28.53 39.38
N ALA A 42 14.04 27.83 40.40
CA ALA A 42 14.25 26.40 40.57
C ALA A 42 13.81 25.61 39.32
N PRO A 43 14.49 24.51 38.97
CA PRO A 43 14.15 23.70 37.80
C PRO A 43 12.75 23.08 37.97
N ALA A 44 11.78 23.61 37.22
CA ALA A 44 10.47 23.02 37.07
C ALA A 44 10.63 21.64 36.43
N THR A 45 10.12 20.63 37.13
CA THR A 45 10.07 19.23 36.72
C THR A 45 9.16 19.13 35.50
N ALA A 46 9.75 19.13 34.29
CA ALA A 46 9.02 18.91 33.06
C ALA A 46 8.43 17.49 33.08
N SER A 47 7.10 17.38 33.17
CA SER A 47 6.39 16.12 32.92
C SER A 47 6.78 15.60 31.54
N PRO A 48 7.26 14.35 31.43
CA PRO A 48 7.54 13.76 30.12
C PRO A 48 6.23 13.64 29.36
N ALA A 49 6.08 14.48 28.34
CA ALA A 49 5.02 14.33 27.36
C ALA A 49 5.11 12.90 26.80
N VAL A 50 4.05 12.13 27.00
CA VAL A 50 3.87 10.79 26.42
C VAL A 50 3.71 10.98 24.92
N ALA A 51 4.83 11.18 24.23
CA ALA A 51 4.90 11.13 22.78
C ALA A 51 4.45 9.73 22.40
N SER A 52 3.23 9.66 21.86
CA SER A 52 2.62 8.44 21.33
C SER A 52 3.60 7.85 20.31
N ALA A 53 4.38 6.86 20.76
CA ALA A 53 5.38 6.21 19.95
C ALA A 53 4.63 5.50 18.84
N ALA A 54 4.82 5.94 17.59
CA ALA A 54 4.40 5.18 16.43
C ALA A 54 4.83 3.71 16.60
N PRO A 55 4.04 2.73 16.13
CA PRO A 55 4.38 1.33 16.29
C PRO A 55 5.80 1.10 15.73
N LEU A 56 6.70 0.65 16.61
CA LEU A 56 8.11 0.35 16.32
C LEU A 56 8.33 -0.38 14.97
N PRO A 57 7.50 -1.38 14.56
CA PRO A 57 7.69 -2.04 13.25
C PRO A 57 7.55 -1.12 12.05
N ASP A 58 6.60 -0.19 12.05
CA ASP A 58 6.37 0.70 10.90
C ASP A 58 7.50 1.72 10.75
N PHE A 59 8.02 2.19 11.89
CA PHE A 59 9.20 3.06 11.92
C PHE A 59 10.43 2.34 11.36
N LEU A 60 10.74 1.14 11.87
CA LEU A 60 11.88 0.34 11.40
C LEU A 60 11.75 0.04 9.91
N LEU A 61 10.57 -0.36 9.44
CA LEU A 61 10.34 -0.69 8.04
C LEU A 61 10.64 0.50 7.12
N ARG A 62 10.09 1.68 7.42
CA ARG A 62 10.31 2.88 6.61
C ARG A 62 11.78 3.28 6.61
N ARG A 63 12.40 3.36 7.80
CA ARG A 63 13.76 3.84 7.93
C ARG A 63 14.79 2.88 7.32
N VAL A 64 14.62 1.57 7.50
CA VAL A 64 15.50 0.56 6.87
C VAL A 64 15.41 0.63 5.35
N VAL A 65 14.23 0.84 4.77
CA VAL A 65 14.08 0.98 3.31
C VAL A 65 14.77 2.26 2.81
N GLU A 66 14.70 3.36 3.56
CA GLU A 66 15.41 4.60 3.25
C GLU A 66 16.93 4.42 3.31
N GLU A 67 17.47 3.81 4.36
CA GLU A 67 18.91 3.56 4.51
C GLU A 67 19.44 2.61 3.44
N LEU A 68 18.73 1.50 3.14
CA LEU A 68 19.11 0.60 2.04
C LEU A 68 19.13 1.33 0.69
N ALA A 69 18.17 2.22 0.44
CA ALA A 69 18.17 3.02 -0.78
C ALA A 69 19.35 4.00 -0.83
N ALA A 70 19.74 4.59 0.30
CA ALA A 70 20.93 5.45 0.40
C ALA A 70 22.23 4.68 0.12
N GLU A 71 22.29 3.39 0.48
CA GLU A 71 23.39 2.47 0.14
C GLU A 71 23.32 1.93 -1.31
N GLY A 72 22.31 2.34 -2.09
CA GLY A 72 22.11 1.89 -3.48
C GLY A 72 21.40 0.54 -3.63
N LEU A 73 20.96 -0.07 -2.53
CA LEU A 73 20.21 -1.33 -2.49
C LEU A 73 18.70 -1.07 -2.58
N VAL A 74 18.20 -0.88 -3.80
CA VAL A 74 16.75 -0.71 -4.04
C VAL A 74 16.08 -2.09 -4.17
N LEU A 75 15.51 -2.61 -3.08
CA LEU A 75 14.88 -3.94 -3.01
C LEU A 75 13.85 -4.18 -4.14
N GLY A 76 13.05 -3.16 -4.48
CA GLY A 76 12.06 -3.26 -5.55
C GLY A 76 12.66 -3.54 -6.94
N ARG A 77 13.89 -3.07 -7.21
CA ARG A 77 14.59 -3.37 -8.47
C ARG A 77 15.10 -4.80 -8.53
N LEU A 78 15.39 -5.39 -7.36
CA LEU A 78 15.82 -6.77 -7.21
C LEU A 78 14.63 -7.74 -7.15
N GLY A 79 13.40 -7.24 -7.26
CA GLY A 79 12.20 -8.04 -7.16
C GLY A 79 11.91 -8.52 -5.74
N TYR A 80 12.45 -7.88 -4.70
CA TYR A 80 12.21 -8.25 -3.31
C TYR A 80 11.34 -7.22 -2.58
N ALA A 81 10.58 -7.71 -1.59
CA ALA A 81 9.86 -6.92 -0.61
C ALA A 81 10.34 -7.27 0.81
N LEU A 82 10.45 -6.26 1.67
CA LEU A 82 10.86 -6.43 3.07
C LEU A 82 9.62 -6.50 3.96
N ARG A 83 9.59 -7.47 4.88
CA ARG A 83 8.61 -7.56 5.95
C ARG A 83 9.33 -7.68 7.28
N ILE A 84 8.94 -6.83 8.23
CA ILE A 84 9.48 -6.82 9.59
C ILE A 84 8.33 -7.14 10.56
N SER A 85 8.50 -8.17 11.38
CA SER A 85 7.55 -8.56 12.43
C SER A 85 8.25 -8.52 13.78
N VAL A 86 7.60 -7.95 14.79
CA VAL A 86 8.15 -7.88 16.15
C VAL A 86 7.47 -8.94 17.01
N ALA A 87 8.28 -9.83 17.60
CA ALA A 87 7.83 -10.89 18.49
C ALA A 87 8.59 -10.77 19.82
N GLY A 88 8.00 -10.04 20.77
CA GLY A 88 8.63 -9.75 22.07
C GLY A 88 9.88 -8.90 21.93
N SER A 89 11.03 -9.41 22.40
CA SER A 89 12.35 -8.76 22.29
C SER A 89 13.11 -9.10 21.01
N SER A 90 12.49 -9.86 20.10
CA SER A 90 13.09 -10.29 18.84
C SER A 90 12.36 -9.70 17.64
N VAL A 91 13.12 -9.41 16.59
CA VAL A 91 12.59 -8.93 15.32
C VAL A 91 12.82 -9.98 14.25
N GLU A 92 11.74 -10.44 13.63
CA GLU A 92 11.81 -11.32 12.47
C GLU A 92 11.81 -10.48 11.19
N VAL A 93 12.88 -10.61 10.42
CA VAL A 93 13.08 -9.93 9.15
C VAL A 93 12.93 -10.95 8.03
N SER A 94 11.92 -10.76 7.19
CA SER A 94 11.64 -11.65 6.06
C SER A 94 11.79 -10.90 4.74
N LEU A 95 12.57 -11.48 3.83
CA LEU A 95 12.67 -11.04 2.45
C LEU A 95 11.72 -11.89 1.60
N TRP A 96 10.79 -11.23 0.94
CA TRP A 96 9.78 -11.85 0.09
C TRP A 96 10.14 -11.60 -1.37
N ASP A 97 9.99 -12.60 -2.22
CA ASP A 97 9.98 -12.36 -3.66
C ASP A 97 8.66 -11.68 -4.00
N SER A 98 8.77 -10.45 -4.48
CA SER A 98 7.62 -9.65 -4.89
C SER A 98 6.76 -10.43 -5.87
N THR A 99 7.34 -11.06 -6.89
CA THR A 99 6.60 -11.71 -7.98
C THR A 99 5.84 -12.93 -7.49
N SER A 100 6.50 -13.83 -6.77
CA SER A 100 5.87 -15.08 -6.31
C SER A 100 5.11 -14.96 -5.00
N SER A 101 5.25 -13.84 -4.28
CA SER A 101 4.76 -13.69 -2.90
C SER A 101 5.23 -14.81 -1.97
N ARG A 102 6.39 -15.39 -2.25
CA ARG A 102 7.02 -16.41 -1.40
C ARG A 102 8.10 -15.77 -0.56
N VAL A 103 8.22 -16.24 0.67
CA VAL A 103 9.37 -15.92 1.52
C VAL A 103 10.61 -16.54 0.88
N VAL A 104 11.54 -15.70 0.46
CA VAL A 104 12.84 -16.11 -0.08
C VAL A 104 13.76 -16.46 1.07
N ARG A 105 13.77 -15.63 2.10
CA ARG A 105 14.62 -15.81 3.27
C ARG A 105 14.01 -15.13 4.49
N THR A 106 14.20 -15.73 5.65
CA THR A 106 13.85 -15.16 6.95
C THR A 106 15.07 -15.19 7.85
N THR A 107 15.24 -14.15 8.65
CA THR A 107 16.29 -14.09 9.69
C THR A 107 15.69 -13.46 10.94
N LYS A 108 15.90 -14.12 12.08
CA LYS A 108 15.49 -13.61 13.38
C LYS A 108 16.65 -12.85 13.99
N VAL A 109 16.40 -11.62 14.40
CA VAL A 109 17.35 -10.76 15.11
C VAL A 109 16.93 -10.73 16.57
N ASP A 110 17.66 -11.48 17.38
CA ASP A 110 17.52 -11.46 18.83
C ASP A 110 18.31 -10.27 19.41
N ASN A 111 17.83 -9.69 20.51
CA ASN A 111 18.45 -8.56 21.22
C ASN A 111 18.62 -7.31 20.34
N LEU A 112 17.52 -6.81 19.79
CA LEU A 112 17.54 -5.52 19.10
C LEU A 112 17.96 -4.40 20.07
N ALA A 113 18.84 -3.51 19.62
CA ALA A 113 19.27 -2.37 20.43
C ALA A 113 18.06 -1.54 20.88
N ALA A 114 18.09 -1.08 22.14
CA ALA A 114 17.06 -0.20 22.67
C ALA A 114 17.07 1.19 21.99
N ASP A 115 18.23 1.60 21.48
CA ASP A 115 18.38 2.80 20.66
C ASP A 115 17.82 2.56 19.25
N ARG A 116 16.96 3.48 18.79
CA ARG A 116 16.22 3.34 17.53
C ARG A 116 17.13 3.36 16.31
N GLU A 117 18.13 4.23 16.30
CA GLU A 117 19.04 4.36 15.17
C GLU A 117 19.99 3.17 15.10
N ALA A 118 20.47 2.68 16.25
CA ALA A 118 21.24 1.45 16.34
C ALA A 118 20.43 0.22 15.88
N ALA A 119 19.14 0.16 16.21
CA ALA A 119 18.24 -0.89 15.74
C ALA A 119 18.07 -0.85 14.21
N VAL A 120 17.88 0.34 13.62
CA VAL A 120 17.80 0.53 12.17
C VAL A 120 19.09 0.08 11.49
N ALA A 121 20.26 0.50 11.98
CA ALA A 121 21.54 0.11 11.41
C ALA A 121 21.74 -1.43 11.44
N THR A 122 21.38 -2.05 12.57
CA THR A 122 21.46 -3.51 12.74
C THR A 122 20.56 -4.24 11.74
N VAL A 123 19.29 -3.82 11.62
CA VAL A 123 18.34 -4.45 10.68
C VAL A 123 18.75 -4.20 9.23
N THR A 124 19.24 -3.00 8.90
CA THR A 124 19.74 -2.64 7.56
C THR A 124 20.87 -3.57 7.13
N GLN A 125 21.86 -3.78 8.00
CA GLN A 125 22.96 -4.72 7.74
C GLN A 125 22.47 -6.16 7.55
N VAL A 126 21.49 -6.60 8.35
CA VAL A 126 20.89 -7.94 8.22
C VAL A 126 20.22 -8.09 6.84
N VAL A 127 19.44 -7.09 6.41
CA VAL A 127 18.77 -7.13 5.10
C VAL A 127 19.78 -7.10 3.95
N ALA A 128 20.81 -6.24 4.03
CA ALA A 128 21.87 -6.18 3.03
C ALA A 128 22.57 -7.55 2.88
N ASN A 129 22.89 -8.21 3.99
CA ASN A 129 23.48 -9.56 3.99
C ASN A 129 22.53 -10.61 3.40
N MET A 130 21.23 -10.56 3.71
CA MET A 130 20.23 -11.48 3.13
C MET A 130 20.16 -11.32 1.60
N VAL A 131 20.17 -10.09 1.11
CA VAL A 131 20.15 -9.78 -0.33
C VAL A 131 21.43 -10.26 -1.01
N ALA A 132 22.61 -10.00 -0.42
CA ALA A 132 23.88 -10.45 -0.96
C ALA A 132 23.97 -11.98 -1.06
N GLN A 133 23.51 -12.69 -0.02
CA GLN A 133 23.48 -14.15 -0.02
C GLN A 133 22.50 -14.69 -1.07
N GLN A 134 21.39 -14.02 -1.31
CA GLN A 134 20.45 -14.42 -2.36
C GLN A 134 21.02 -14.21 -3.76
N ALA A 135 21.75 -13.11 -3.99
CA ALA A 135 22.41 -12.86 -5.26
C ALA A 135 23.46 -13.94 -5.61
N GLN A 136 24.15 -14.49 -4.61
CA GLN A 136 25.09 -15.61 -4.79
C GLN A 136 24.37 -16.90 -5.20
N VAL A 137 23.20 -17.19 -4.61
CA VAL A 137 22.40 -18.37 -4.98
C VAL A 137 21.91 -18.28 -6.43
N ILE A 138 21.49 -17.09 -6.87
CA ILE A 138 20.99 -16.86 -8.24
C ILE A 138 22.13 -16.92 -9.27
N SER A 139 23.29 -16.35 -8.93
CA SER A 139 24.43 -16.32 -9.85
C SER A 139 25.06 -17.70 -10.06
N GLY A 140 24.79 -18.65 -9.16
CA GLY A 140 25.39 -19.99 -9.17
C GLY A 140 26.92 -19.94 -9.00
N PRO A 141 27.56 -21.04 -8.59
CA PRO A 141 28.99 -21.16 -8.81
C PRO A 141 29.22 -21.10 -10.33
N ALA A 142 29.94 -20.08 -10.81
CA ALA A 142 30.38 -20.04 -12.19
C ALA A 142 30.93 -21.42 -12.55
N PRO A 143 30.45 -22.07 -13.63
CA PRO A 143 30.90 -23.41 -13.96
C PRO A 143 32.41 -23.38 -14.02
N SER A 144 33.04 -24.10 -13.08
CA SER A 144 34.48 -24.31 -13.06
C SER A 144 34.85 -24.77 -14.46
N SER A 145 35.58 -23.93 -15.20
CA SER A 145 35.98 -24.18 -16.57
C SER A 145 36.61 -25.56 -16.63
N ALA A 146 35.87 -26.52 -17.17
CA ALA A 146 36.33 -27.89 -17.33
C ALA A 146 37.61 -27.87 -18.19
N PRO A 147 38.65 -28.65 -17.83
CA PRO A 147 39.87 -28.74 -18.62
C PRO A 147 39.51 -29.24 -20.03
N SER A 148 39.93 -28.47 -21.03
CA SER A 148 39.72 -28.73 -22.47
C SER A 148 40.04 -30.19 -22.81
N ALA A 149 39.02 -30.97 -23.16
CA ALA A 149 39.23 -32.28 -23.74
C ALA A 149 39.75 -32.12 -25.19
N PRO A 150 40.73 -32.96 -25.61
CA PRO A 150 41.30 -32.90 -26.95
C PRO A 150 40.27 -33.26 -28.02
N SER A 151 40.29 -32.48 -29.10
CA SER A 151 39.49 -32.59 -30.31
C SER A 151 39.60 -33.96 -30.99
N SER A 152 38.47 -34.68 -31.07
CA SER A 152 38.31 -35.82 -31.99
C SER A 152 37.94 -35.33 -33.40
N PRO A 153 38.57 -35.84 -34.47
CA PRO A 153 38.31 -35.46 -35.86
C PRO A 153 36.95 -36.00 -36.35
N SER A 154 36.23 -35.14 -37.05
CA SER A 154 34.89 -35.39 -37.58
C SER A 154 34.92 -36.27 -38.84
N SER A 155 34.13 -37.34 -38.86
CA SER A 155 33.77 -38.07 -40.08
C SER A 155 32.77 -37.26 -40.93
N PRO A 156 32.95 -37.16 -42.26
CA PRO A 156 32.00 -36.51 -43.15
C PRO A 156 30.79 -37.42 -43.41
N SER A 157 29.59 -36.93 -43.12
CA SER A 157 28.32 -37.55 -43.52
C SER A 157 27.86 -36.95 -44.86
N PRO A 158 27.75 -37.74 -45.95
CA PRO A 158 27.24 -37.28 -47.24
C PRO A 158 25.74 -37.59 -47.36
N GLY A 159 24.92 -36.57 -47.57
CA GLY A 159 23.50 -36.78 -47.94
C GLY A 159 22.48 -35.78 -47.39
N ALA A 160 22.81 -34.49 -47.30
CA ALA A 160 21.80 -33.46 -47.04
C ALA A 160 21.26 -32.92 -48.37
N ALA A 161 20.07 -33.37 -48.76
CA ALA A 161 19.31 -32.80 -49.86
C ALA A 161 19.01 -31.30 -49.61
N PRO A 162 19.00 -30.46 -50.66
CA PRO A 162 18.79 -29.03 -50.53
C PRO A 162 17.33 -28.72 -50.17
N ARG A 163 17.03 -28.54 -48.88
CA ARG A 163 15.79 -27.89 -48.41
C ARG A 163 15.91 -26.38 -48.61
N SER A 164 15.89 -25.96 -49.86
CA SER A 164 15.98 -24.56 -50.28
C SER A 164 14.61 -24.05 -50.72
N ALA A 165 13.64 -23.94 -49.80
CA ALA A 165 12.34 -23.32 -50.10
C ALA A 165 11.55 -22.78 -48.88
N PHE A 166 12.11 -22.83 -47.66
CA PHE A 166 11.47 -22.27 -46.45
C PHE A 166 12.25 -21.05 -45.91
N GLY A 167 12.90 -20.30 -46.81
CA GLY A 167 13.65 -19.09 -46.51
C GLY A 167 12.72 -17.87 -46.51
N GLY A 168 12.26 -17.44 -45.34
CA GLY A 168 11.49 -16.21 -45.16
C GLY A 168 10.61 -16.17 -43.91
N GLY A 169 10.30 -17.33 -43.32
CA GLY A 169 9.33 -17.43 -42.21
C GLY A 169 9.87 -17.24 -40.79
N GLY A 170 11.17 -17.01 -40.59
CA GLY A 170 11.80 -17.00 -39.26
C GLY A 170 11.74 -15.65 -38.51
N GLN A 171 11.70 -14.52 -39.22
CA GLN A 171 11.64 -13.19 -38.60
C GLN A 171 10.22 -12.78 -38.18
N ALA A 172 9.21 -13.14 -38.98
CA ALA A 172 7.80 -12.87 -38.67
C ALA A 172 7.34 -13.34 -37.27
N PRO A 173 7.69 -14.55 -36.78
CA PRO A 173 7.30 -14.98 -35.44
C PRO A 173 8.06 -14.26 -34.30
N MET A 174 9.32 -13.85 -34.52
CA MET A 174 10.05 -13.06 -33.52
C MET A 174 9.45 -11.66 -33.37
N ASP A 175 9.04 -11.03 -34.47
CA ASP A 175 8.37 -9.74 -34.46
C ASP A 175 6.98 -9.81 -33.82
N ALA A 176 6.24 -10.91 -34.04
CA ALA A 176 4.95 -11.16 -33.44
C ALA A 176 5.04 -11.30 -31.91
N GLU A 177 6.01 -12.07 -31.40
CA GLU A 177 6.24 -12.23 -29.97
C GLU A 177 6.65 -10.92 -29.31
N ALA A 178 7.53 -10.14 -29.94
CA ALA A 178 7.93 -8.82 -29.43
C ALA A 178 6.73 -7.84 -29.35
N ARG A 179 5.84 -7.84 -30.35
CA ARG A 179 4.60 -7.04 -30.33
C ARG A 179 3.64 -7.52 -29.25
N TYR A 180 3.46 -8.84 -29.11
CA TYR A 180 2.67 -9.42 -28.02
C TYR A 180 3.18 -8.96 -26.66
N ARG A 181 4.49 -9.09 -26.40
CA ARG A 181 5.08 -8.70 -25.11
C ARG A 181 4.94 -7.23 -24.79
N ARG A 182 4.89 -6.33 -25.78
CA ARG A 182 4.67 -4.89 -25.56
C ARG A 182 3.21 -4.55 -25.24
N GLU A 183 2.26 -5.34 -25.73
CA GLU A 183 0.83 -5.05 -25.58
C GLU A 183 0.12 -5.91 -24.54
N ALA A 184 0.70 -7.04 -24.14
CA ALA A 184 0.15 -7.93 -23.15
C ALA A 184 -0.06 -7.22 -21.82
N ILE A 185 -1.14 -7.56 -21.13
CA ILE A 185 -1.46 -7.05 -19.81
C ILE A 185 -0.94 -8.05 -18.78
N GLY A 186 -0.08 -7.57 -17.88
CA GLY A 186 0.40 -8.28 -16.70
C GLY A 186 -0.27 -7.77 -15.43
N PHE A 187 -0.18 -8.58 -14.37
CA PHE A 187 -0.41 -8.11 -13.01
C PHE A 187 0.91 -8.28 -12.28
N GLY A 188 1.54 -7.16 -11.95
CA GLY A 188 2.70 -7.16 -11.08
C GLY A 188 2.26 -7.32 -9.64
N SER A 189 3.12 -7.91 -8.82
CA SER A 189 3.02 -7.72 -7.40
C SER A 189 3.28 -6.25 -7.11
N PRO A 190 2.34 -5.54 -6.45
CA PRO A 190 2.58 -4.16 -6.10
C PRO A 190 3.76 -4.16 -5.11
N ALA A 191 4.95 -3.79 -5.57
CA ALA A 191 6.13 -3.62 -4.72
C ALA A 191 5.89 -2.62 -3.56
N LEU A 192 4.73 -1.93 -3.56
CA LEU A 192 4.26 -0.96 -2.57
C LEU A 192 2.79 -1.20 -2.14
N GLY A 193 2.29 -2.44 -2.25
CA GLY A 193 0.88 -2.81 -2.03
C GLY A 193 0.39 -2.78 -0.58
N VAL A 194 0.68 -1.73 0.18
CA VAL A 194 0.19 -1.55 1.56
C VAL A 194 -1.33 -1.34 1.60
N LEU A 195 -1.97 -1.05 0.45
CA LEU A 195 -3.39 -0.67 0.39
C LEU A 195 -4.31 -1.70 -0.28
N GLY A 196 -3.83 -2.91 -0.61
CA GLY A 196 -4.71 -3.99 -1.09
C GLY A 196 -5.37 -3.76 -2.46
N PHE A 197 -4.84 -2.84 -3.27
CA PHE A 197 -5.28 -2.60 -4.64
C PHE A 197 -4.41 -3.38 -5.62
N TRP A 198 -5.04 -4.14 -6.52
CA TRP A 198 -4.34 -4.72 -7.66
C TRP A 198 -3.96 -3.61 -8.65
N THR A 199 -2.80 -3.72 -9.28
CA THR A 199 -2.35 -2.79 -10.33
C THR A 199 -2.07 -3.61 -11.59
N ALA A 200 -2.82 -3.32 -12.67
CA ALA A 200 -2.50 -3.89 -13.97
C ALA A 200 -1.31 -3.12 -14.57
N SER A 201 -0.45 -3.83 -15.27
CA SER A 201 0.66 -3.25 -16.02
C SER A 201 0.59 -3.68 -17.47
N ARG A 202 1.06 -2.83 -18.38
CA ARG A 202 1.09 -3.13 -19.81
C ARG A 202 2.52 -3.29 -20.28
N GLY A 203 2.72 -4.37 -21.03
CA GLY A 203 3.93 -4.66 -21.75
C GLY A 203 5.07 -5.18 -20.87
N GLU A 204 6.19 -5.47 -21.52
CA GLU A 204 7.43 -5.93 -20.89
C GLU A 204 8.03 -4.92 -19.92
N LEU A 205 7.85 -3.62 -20.18
CA LEU A 205 8.28 -2.53 -19.31
C LEU A 205 7.40 -2.36 -18.07
N GLN A 206 6.33 -3.15 -17.94
CA GLN A 206 5.37 -3.09 -16.84
C GLN A 206 4.83 -1.67 -16.59
N ALA A 207 4.54 -0.92 -17.66
CA ALA A 207 4.00 0.43 -17.53
C ALA A 207 2.67 0.37 -16.75
N PRO A 208 2.51 1.12 -15.65
CA PRO A 208 1.30 1.04 -14.83
C PRO A 208 0.09 1.46 -15.66
N LEU A 209 -0.95 0.64 -15.63
CA LEU A 209 -2.18 0.85 -16.37
C LEU A 209 -3.22 1.44 -15.43
N THR A 210 -3.74 2.61 -15.76
CA THR A 210 -4.88 3.17 -15.03
C THR A 210 -6.11 2.27 -15.21
N GLU A 211 -7.02 2.28 -14.23
CA GLU A 211 -8.24 1.46 -14.28
C GLU A 211 -9.10 1.78 -15.52
N GLU A 212 -9.13 3.04 -15.95
CA GLU A 212 -9.79 3.47 -17.18
C GLU A 212 -9.14 2.88 -18.43
N ALA A 213 -7.81 2.97 -18.53
CA ALA A 213 -7.06 2.41 -19.64
C ALA A 213 -7.23 0.89 -19.70
N PHE A 214 -7.23 0.22 -18.54
CA PHE A 214 -7.50 -1.21 -18.45
C PHE A 214 -8.89 -1.56 -19.00
N CYS A 215 -9.95 -0.90 -18.50
CA CYS A 215 -11.33 -1.18 -18.93
C CYS A 215 -11.55 -0.90 -20.42
N THR A 216 -10.89 0.14 -20.94
CA THR A 216 -10.92 0.48 -22.37
C THR A 216 -10.23 -0.60 -23.20
N LEU A 217 -9.06 -1.08 -22.76
CA LEU A 217 -8.29 -2.12 -23.46
C LEU A 217 -9.02 -3.47 -23.49
N VAL A 218 -9.68 -3.87 -22.39
CA VAL A 218 -10.46 -5.12 -22.36
C VAL A 218 -11.87 -4.97 -22.97
N ASN A 219 -12.17 -3.84 -23.61
CA ASN A 219 -13.46 -3.51 -24.23
C ASN A 219 -14.66 -3.68 -23.28
N LYS A 220 -14.53 -3.15 -22.06
CA LYS A 220 -15.53 -3.16 -20.99
C LYS A 220 -15.77 -1.77 -20.38
N PRO A 221 -16.19 -0.76 -21.19
CA PRO A 221 -16.42 0.59 -20.69
C PRO A 221 -17.56 0.65 -19.65
N GLU A 222 -18.51 -0.30 -19.66
CA GLU A 222 -19.59 -0.36 -18.69
C GLU A 222 -19.10 -0.62 -17.25
N LEU A 223 -17.98 -1.34 -17.10
CA LEU A 223 -17.36 -1.58 -15.78
C LEU A 223 -16.74 -0.29 -15.25
N TYR A 224 -16.05 0.46 -16.12
CA TYR A 224 -15.49 1.75 -15.76
C TYR A 224 -16.56 2.74 -15.33
N ARG A 225 -17.67 2.83 -16.08
CA ARG A 225 -18.75 3.76 -15.74
C ARG A 225 -19.34 3.46 -14.35
N ARG A 226 -19.67 2.20 -14.06
CA ARG A 226 -20.19 1.79 -12.73
C ARG A 226 -19.20 2.07 -11.60
N TRP A 227 -17.91 1.91 -11.87
CA TRP A 227 -16.86 2.25 -10.92
C TRP A 227 -16.74 3.75 -10.67
N HIS A 228 -16.76 4.54 -11.74
CA HIS A 228 -16.69 5.99 -11.64
C HIS A 228 -17.90 6.54 -10.86
N GLU A 229 -19.11 6.07 -11.18
CA GLU A 229 -20.34 6.40 -10.46
C GLU A 229 -20.24 6.06 -8.97
N ARG A 230 -19.74 4.86 -8.62
CA ARG A 230 -19.53 4.45 -7.22
C ARG A 230 -18.50 5.31 -6.51
N ARG A 231 -17.39 5.67 -7.17
CA ARG A 231 -16.36 6.53 -6.59
C ARG A 231 -16.85 7.95 -6.36
N VAL A 232 -17.61 8.50 -7.31
CA VAL A 232 -18.24 9.82 -7.16
C VAL A 232 -19.23 9.79 -6.00
N ALA A 233 -20.10 8.77 -5.92
CA ALA A 233 -21.03 8.58 -4.81
C ALA A 233 -20.30 8.43 -3.45
N GLY A 234 -19.22 7.64 -3.41
CA GLY A 234 -18.40 7.47 -2.20
C GLY A 234 -17.73 8.77 -1.76
N LYS A 235 -17.17 9.55 -2.71
CA LYS A 235 -16.61 10.87 -2.43
C LYS A 235 -17.67 11.85 -1.94
N SER A 236 -18.87 11.86 -2.52
CA SER A 236 -19.96 12.73 -2.05
C SER A 236 -20.43 12.37 -0.65
N LEU A 237 -20.54 11.07 -0.33
CA LEU A 237 -20.88 10.60 1.03
C LEU A 237 -19.80 10.97 2.05
N PHE A 238 -18.52 10.86 1.66
CA PHE A 238 -17.41 11.28 2.49
C PHE A 238 -17.46 12.79 2.80
N VAL A 239 -17.61 13.63 1.77
CA VAL A 239 -17.70 15.09 1.95
C VAL A 239 -18.91 15.46 2.81
N LEU A 240 -20.08 14.84 2.55
CA LEU A 240 -21.28 15.07 3.34
C LEU A 240 -21.09 14.68 4.82
N GLY A 241 -20.43 13.54 5.08
CA GLY A 241 -20.11 13.09 6.43
C GLY A 241 -19.11 13.98 7.16
N VAL A 242 -18.12 14.55 6.46
CA VAL A 242 -17.19 15.52 7.05
C VAL A 242 -17.91 16.82 7.41
N VAL A 243 -18.71 17.37 6.50
CA VAL A 243 -19.50 18.60 6.75
C VAL A 243 -20.50 18.39 7.89
N GLY A 244 -21.19 17.25 7.90
CA GLY A 244 -22.13 16.88 8.97
C GLY A 244 -21.45 16.76 10.33
N SER A 245 -20.26 16.17 10.38
CA SER A 245 -19.47 16.07 11.62
C SER A 245 -19.08 17.45 12.16
N LEU A 246 -18.62 18.37 11.28
CA LEU A 246 -18.28 19.73 11.67
C LEU A 246 -19.50 20.51 12.20
N ALA A 247 -20.66 20.37 11.55
CA ALA A 247 -21.90 20.98 12.00
C ALA A 247 -22.37 20.42 13.36
N ALA A 248 -22.26 19.09 13.55
CA ALA A 248 -22.58 18.44 14.82
C ALA A 248 -21.65 18.90 15.95
N SER A 249 -20.35 19.03 15.70
CA SER A 249 -19.39 19.57 16.66
C SER A 249 -19.70 21.03 17.02
N ALA A 250 -20.05 21.86 16.04
CA ALA A 250 -20.44 23.25 16.31
C ALA A 250 -21.72 23.35 17.15
N LEU A 251 -22.73 22.50 16.86
CA LEU A 251 -23.94 22.41 17.68
C LEU A 251 -23.66 21.90 19.09
N PHE A 252 -22.74 20.94 19.24
CA PHE A 252 -22.32 20.45 20.55
C PHE A 252 -21.66 21.55 21.38
N VAL A 253 -20.70 22.29 20.82
CA VAL A 253 -20.08 23.45 21.49
C VAL A 253 -21.12 24.49 21.88
N TYR A 254 -22.05 24.81 20.97
CA TYR A 254 -23.15 25.73 21.25
C TYR A 254 -24.04 25.24 22.41
N SER A 255 -24.31 23.93 22.49
CA SER A 255 -25.10 23.34 23.58
C SER A 255 -24.44 23.47 24.95
N LEU A 256 -23.09 23.44 25.00
CA LEU A 256 -22.33 23.65 26.22
C LEU A 256 -22.40 25.10 26.70
N GLU A 257 -22.33 26.06 25.77
CA GLU A 257 -22.47 27.49 26.09
C GLU A 257 -23.89 27.85 26.53
N ALA A 258 -24.92 27.27 25.91
CA ALA A 258 -26.31 27.52 26.29
C ALA A 258 -26.67 26.95 27.68
N GLY A 259 -25.93 25.95 28.17
CA GLY A 259 -26.20 25.29 29.45
C GLY A 259 -25.62 26.02 30.67
N THR A 260 -24.80 27.05 30.51
CA THR A 260 -24.10 27.74 31.62
C THR A 260 -24.83 28.97 32.17
N GLU A 261 -25.89 29.46 31.50
CA GLU A 261 -26.79 30.48 32.05
C GLU A 261 -27.79 29.84 33.03
N ARG A 262 -27.29 29.35 34.16
CA ARG A 262 -28.13 28.87 35.28
C ARG A 262 -28.23 29.98 36.31
N ASP A 263 -29.43 30.51 36.52
CA ASP A 263 -29.70 31.48 37.58
C ASP A 263 -29.58 30.77 38.94
N PRO A 264 -28.62 31.11 39.82
CA PRO A 264 -28.32 30.32 41.02
C PRO A 264 -29.43 30.37 42.08
N PHE A 265 -30.49 31.16 41.88
CA PHE A 265 -31.54 31.39 42.88
C PHE A 265 -32.89 30.75 42.57
N ASP A 266 -33.10 30.15 41.39
CA ASP A 266 -34.39 29.55 41.05
C ASP A 266 -34.37 28.03 41.25
N GLY A 267 -34.92 27.58 42.39
CA GLY A 267 -34.95 26.19 42.84
C GLY A 267 -35.90 25.26 42.06
N SER A 268 -36.40 25.69 40.90
CA SER A 268 -37.26 24.88 40.05
C SER A 268 -36.42 23.92 39.16
N GLU A 269 -36.57 22.62 39.39
CA GLU A 269 -36.08 21.56 38.49
C GLU A 269 -36.84 21.58 37.15
N TYR A 270 -36.54 22.54 36.27
CA TYR A 270 -36.96 22.41 34.88
C TYR A 270 -36.09 21.34 34.19
N PRO A 271 -36.68 20.43 33.39
CA PRO A 271 -35.92 19.51 32.56
C PRO A 271 -35.07 20.35 31.63
N SER A 272 -33.75 20.37 31.88
CA SER A 272 -32.80 21.24 31.20
C SER A 272 -32.91 21.10 29.69
N GLU A 273 -33.30 22.18 29.00
CA GLU A 273 -33.45 22.25 27.53
C GLU A 273 -32.17 21.85 26.76
N SER A 274 -31.02 21.75 27.44
CA SER A 274 -29.75 21.29 26.89
C SER A 274 -29.70 19.79 26.59
N VAL A 275 -30.47 18.95 27.28
CA VAL A 275 -30.47 17.48 27.07
C VAL A 275 -30.92 17.09 25.65
N PRO A 276 -32.05 17.57 25.10
CA PRO A 276 -32.44 17.22 23.74
C PRO A 276 -31.42 17.73 22.70
N LEU A 277 -30.78 18.89 22.94
CA LEU A 277 -29.78 19.45 22.02
C LEU A 277 -28.49 18.60 22.01
N MET A 278 -28.05 18.13 23.18
CA MET A 278 -26.96 17.16 23.28
C MET A 278 -27.28 15.85 22.55
N VAL A 279 -28.47 15.29 22.76
CA VAL A 279 -28.91 14.04 22.09
C VAL A 279 -28.92 14.20 20.56
N VAL A 280 -29.46 15.32 20.05
CA VAL A 280 -29.47 15.62 18.61
C VAL A 280 -28.05 15.78 18.06
N SER A 281 -27.17 16.51 18.76
CA SER A 281 -25.77 16.68 18.33
C SER A 281 -25.01 15.36 18.30
N GLY A 282 -25.21 14.49 19.31
CA GLY A 282 -24.62 13.16 19.36
C GLY A 282 -25.11 12.27 18.22
N GLY A 283 -26.42 12.27 17.94
CA GLY A 283 -27.01 11.53 16.82
C GLY A 283 -26.45 11.98 15.46
N LEU A 284 -26.36 13.29 15.23
CA LEU A 284 -25.77 13.86 14.01
C LEU A 284 -24.29 13.49 13.86
N PHE A 285 -23.53 13.52 14.95
CA PHE A 285 -22.12 13.15 14.95
C PHE A 285 -21.93 11.67 14.56
N VAL A 286 -22.68 10.76 15.18
CA VAL A 286 -22.62 9.32 14.85
C VAL A 286 -23.04 9.06 13.40
N GLY A 287 -24.17 9.63 12.96
CA GLY A 287 -24.66 9.48 11.59
C GLY A 287 -23.65 9.98 10.55
N SER A 288 -22.99 11.11 10.83
CA SER A 288 -21.97 11.69 9.96
C SER A 288 -20.70 10.84 9.86
N ASN A 289 -20.27 10.22 10.96
CA ASN A 289 -19.15 9.26 10.95
C ASN A 289 -19.48 8.00 10.14
N VAL A 290 -20.71 7.48 10.24
CA VAL A 290 -21.17 6.34 9.42
C VAL A 290 -21.13 6.70 7.93
N LEU A 291 -21.64 7.86 7.54
CA LEU A 291 -21.58 8.34 6.15
C LEU A 291 -20.14 8.47 5.65
N THR A 292 -19.25 9.01 6.49
CA THR A 292 -17.82 9.14 6.18
C THR A 292 -17.18 7.77 5.95
N PHE A 293 -17.43 6.82 6.85
CA PHE A 293 -16.91 5.46 6.75
C PHE A 293 -17.43 4.74 5.49
N VAL A 294 -18.73 4.81 5.23
CA VAL A 294 -19.35 4.24 4.02
C VAL A 294 -18.76 4.90 2.77
N GLY A 295 -18.56 6.21 2.76
CA GLY A 295 -17.92 6.93 1.65
C GLY A 295 -16.48 6.49 1.39
N VAL A 296 -15.67 6.33 2.44
CA VAL A 296 -14.30 5.79 2.33
C VAL A 296 -14.34 4.35 1.79
N ARG A 297 -15.22 3.50 2.32
CA ARG A 297 -15.35 2.12 1.88
C ARG A 297 -15.75 2.04 0.41
N MET A 298 -16.80 2.75 -0.01
CA MET A 298 -17.27 2.76 -1.41
C MET A 298 -16.23 3.32 -2.38
N SER A 299 -15.42 4.29 -1.96
CA SER A 299 -14.35 4.85 -2.81
C SER A 299 -13.09 3.98 -2.90
N ARG A 300 -12.90 3.08 -1.92
CA ARG A 300 -11.76 2.15 -1.84
C ARG A 300 -12.08 0.71 -2.25
N GLU A 301 -13.33 0.30 -2.35
CA GLU A 301 -13.64 -1.04 -2.82
C GLU A 301 -13.43 -1.15 -4.35
N PRO A 302 -12.54 -2.05 -4.82
CA PRO A 302 -12.39 -2.28 -6.25
C PRO A 302 -13.70 -2.87 -6.81
N VAL A 303 -14.14 -2.39 -7.97
CA VAL A 303 -15.41 -2.85 -8.58
C VAL A 303 -15.32 -4.27 -9.09
N MET A 304 -14.12 -4.71 -9.49
CA MET A 304 -13.89 -6.09 -9.85
C MET A 304 -12.85 -6.69 -8.90
N SER A 305 -13.05 -7.95 -8.55
CA SER A 305 -12.05 -8.69 -7.81
C SER A 305 -10.78 -8.82 -8.64
N GLU A 306 -9.63 -8.95 -8.00
CA GLU A 306 -8.35 -9.19 -8.68
C GLU A 306 -8.44 -10.42 -9.60
N ASN A 307 -9.20 -11.45 -9.19
CA ASN A 307 -9.41 -12.65 -10.00
C ASN A 307 -10.19 -12.34 -11.28
N ASP A 308 -11.22 -11.48 -11.23
CA ASP A 308 -11.98 -11.09 -12.41
C ASP A 308 -11.12 -10.22 -13.35
N ALA A 309 -10.30 -9.32 -12.79
CA ALA A 309 -9.34 -8.52 -13.54
C ALA A 309 -8.33 -9.41 -14.28
N LYS A 310 -7.77 -10.40 -13.57
CA LYS A 310 -6.85 -11.40 -14.16
C LYS A 310 -7.52 -12.21 -15.26
N GLN A 311 -8.78 -12.62 -15.07
CA GLN A 311 -9.53 -13.34 -16.10
C GLN A 311 -9.77 -12.50 -17.36
N LEU A 312 -10.14 -11.22 -17.19
CA LEU A 312 -10.34 -10.30 -18.31
C LEU A 312 -9.04 -10.03 -19.08
N ALA A 313 -7.94 -9.81 -18.37
CA ALA A 313 -6.63 -9.64 -18.99
C ALA A 313 -6.15 -10.92 -19.69
N GLN A 314 -6.39 -12.09 -19.09
CA GLN A 314 -6.05 -13.36 -19.72
C GLN A 314 -6.83 -13.54 -21.03
N LYS A 315 -8.13 -13.24 -21.04
CA LYS A 315 -8.94 -13.28 -22.26
C LYS A 315 -8.39 -12.32 -23.32
N TYR A 316 -8.05 -11.10 -22.93
CA TYR A 316 -7.43 -10.11 -23.82
C TYR A 316 -6.09 -10.62 -24.38
N ASN A 317 -5.20 -11.16 -23.55
CA ASN A 317 -3.91 -11.71 -23.97
C ASN A 317 -4.07 -12.91 -24.91
N ASP A 318 -5.07 -13.77 -24.68
CA ASP A 318 -5.38 -14.90 -25.56
C ASP A 318 -5.85 -14.41 -26.94
N ASP A 319 -6.71 -13.39 -26.99
CA ASP A 319 -7.16 -12.77 -28.24
C ASP A 319 -6.01 -12.04 -28.96
N LEU A 320 -5.11 -11.41 -28.20
CA LEU A 320 -3.90 -10.77 -28.72
C LEU A 320 -2.92 -11.79 -29.32
N ARG A 321 -2.77 -12.98 -28.71
CA ARG A 321 -2.00 -14.09 -29.29
C ARG A 321 -2.60 -14.56 -30.61
N ARG A 322 -3.92 -14.76 -30.66
CA ARG A 322 -4.63 -15.14 -31.90
C ARG A 322 -4.41 -14.10 -33.00
N LYS A 323 -4.52 -12.81 -32.66
CA LYS A 323 -4.29 -11.69 -33.58
C LYS A 323 -2.88 -11.71 -34.18
N TYR A 324 -1.87 -12.10 -33.40
CA TYR A 324 -0.48 -12.18 -33.84
C TYR A 324 -0.06 -13.56 -34.39
N GLY A 325 -0.99 -14.50 -34.55
CA GLY A 325 -0.68 -15.86 -35.02
C GLY A 325 0.17 -16.67 -34.04
N LEU A 326 0.25 -16.24 -32.78
CA LEU A 326 0.96 -16.95 -31.71
C LEU A 326 0.06 -18.05 -31.14
N PRO A 327 0.62 -19.19 -30.72
CA PRO A 327 -0.15 -20.20 -30.02
C PRO A 327 -0.74 -19.58 -28.75
N VAL A 328 -2.06 -19.62 -28.64
CA VAL A 328 -2.73 -19.38 -27.35
C VAL A 328 -2.10 -20.38 -26.40
N ALA A 329 -1.51 -19.90 -25.30
CA ALA A 329 -0.91 -20.76 -24.31
C ALA A 329 -2.04 -21.70 -23.86
N ALA A 330 -2.06 -22.92 -24.42
CA ALA A 330 -3.10 -23.89 -24.18
C ALA A 330 -3.01 -24.14 -22.70
N ARG A 331 -3.90 -23.48 -21.96
CA ARG A 331 -3.92 -23.33 -20.51
C ARG A 331 -2.89 -24.28 -19.91
N GLN A 332 -1.69 -23.81 -19.58
CA GLN A 332 -0.81 -24.51 -18.63
C GLN A 332 -1.49 -24.45 -17.26
N ARG A 333 -2.70 -25.02 -17.22
CA ARG A 333 -3.45 -25.62 -16.14
C ARG A 333 -2.97 -27.06 -15.97
N ALA A 334 -1.74 -27.39 -16.38
CA ALA A 334 -0.92 -28.18 -15.49
C ALA A 334 -0.80 -27.31 -14.23
N ARG A 335 -1.80 -27.44 -13.35
CA ARG A 335 -1.89 -26.79 -12.06
C ARG A 335 -0.51 -26.92 -11.44
N ALA A 336 0.27 -25.84 -11.37
CA ALA A 336 1.13 -25.69 -10.22
C ALA A 336 0.16 -25.90 -9.03
N PRO A 337 0.38 -26.92 -8.17
CA PRO A 337 -0.58 -27.30 -7.14
C PRO A 337 -0.96 -26.03 -6.39
N SER A 338 -2.19 -25.57 -6.63
CA SER A 338 -2.67 -24.34 -6.06
C SER A 338 -2.94 -24.67 -4.61
N PHE A 339 -1.98 -24.34 -3.75
CA PHE A 339 -2.12 -24.49 -2.31
C PHE A 339 -3.36 -23.71 -1.88
N ARG A 340 -4.47 -24.43 -1.66
CA ARG A 340 -5.68 -23.85 -1.08
C ARG A 340 -5.60 -24.09 0.41
N LEU A 341 -5.34 -23.03 1.14
CA LEU A 341 -5.59 -22.99 2.57
C LEU A 341 -7.10 -23.14 2.77
N THR A 342 -7.51 -24.29 3.30
CA THR A 342 -8.92 -24.64 3.56
C THR A 342 -9.39 -24.13 4.91
N GLY A 343 -8.47 -23.90 5.85
CA GLY A 343 -8.79 -23.32 7.14
C GLY A 343 -7.54 -22.92 7.91
N ALA A 344 -7.70 -21.90 8.76
CA ALA A 344 -6.77 -21.58 9.83
C ALA A 344 -7.55 -21.72 11.14
N SER A 345 -7.16 -22.65 12.00
CA SER A 345 -7.76 -22.80 13.33
C SER A 345 -6.74 -22.38 14.38
N PRO A 346 -7.12 -21.54 15.36
CA PRO A 346 -6.24 -21.25 16.49
C PRO A 346 -5.96 -22.55 17.27
N TYR A 347 -4.72 -22.74 17.69
CA TYR A 347 -4.29 -23.83 18.56
C TYR A 347 -3.57 -23.25 19.77
N VAL A 348 -3.94 -23.72 20.96
CA VAL A 348 -3.32 -23.37 22.23
C VAL A 348 -2.90 -24.68 22.89
N GLY A 349 -1.60 -24.90 23.00
CA GLY A 349 -0.96 -25.98 23.75
C GLY A 349 -0.33 -25.45 25.03
N GLU A 350 0.09 -26.39 25.89
CA GLU A 350 0.54 -26.15 27.28
C GLU A 350 1.67 -25.10 27.41
N ASN A 351 2.47 -24.91 26.35
CA ASN A 351 3.53 -23.88 26.27
C ASN A 351 3.61 -23.18 24.89
N GLN A 352 2.59 -23.27 24.03
CA GLN A 352 2.61 -22.68 22.68
C GLN A 352 1.23 -22.22 22.23
N ALA A 353 1.13 -21.07 21.56
CA ALA A 353 -0.09 -20.62 20.88
C ALA A 353 0.24 -20.26 19.43
N GLY A 354 -0.64 -20.64 18.50
CA GLY A 354 -0.45 -20.39 17.07
C GLY A 354 -1.68 -20.67 16.23
N PHE A 355 -1.51 -20.66 14.90
CA PHE A 355 -2.55 -21.03 13.95
C PHE A 355 -2.14 -22.31 13.22
N ALA A 356 -2.99 -23.34 13.30
CA ALA A 356 -2.86 -24.51 12.46
C ALA A 356 -3.46 -24.20 11.08
N LEU A 357 -2.64 -24.33 10.03
CA LEU A 357 -3.06 -24.14 8.65
C LEU A 357 -3.41 -25.51 8.06
N THR A 358 -4.67 -25.71 7.69
CA THR A 358 -5.10 -26.90 6.97
C THR A 358 -5.23 -26.58 5.50
N GLY A 359 -4.49 -27.29 4.64
CA GLY A 359 -4.51 -27.10 3.20
C GLY A 359 -4.78 -28.40 2.47
N ARG A 360 -5.41 -28.31 1.29
CA ARG A 360 -5.49 -29.43 0.34
C ARG A 360 -4.30 -29.32 -0.60
N PHE A 361 -3.35 -30.26 -0.45
CA PHE A 361 -2.10 -30.31 -1.20
C PHE A 361 -2.29 -30.97 -2.56
#